data_AF-A0A8J2WT45-F1
#
_entry.id   AF-A0A8J2WT45-F1
#
_cell.length_a   1.000
_cell.length_b   1.000
_cell.length_c   1.000
_cell.angle_alpha   90.00
_cell.angle_beta   90.00
_cell.angle_gamma   90.00
#
_symmetry.space_group_name_H-M   'P 1'
#
loop_
_entity.id
_entity.type
_entity.pdbx_description
1 polymer ?
#
loop_
_entity_poly.entity_id
_entity_poly.type
_entity_poly.pdbx_seq_one_letter_code
_entity_poly.pdbx_strand_id
1 'polypeptide(L)'
;GPRRRARVRGADLAVELREHEHGDTVRAVNNYAHSLLKLRRFEEAKALLRKTMPVARRVLGENNETTLRMRTIYAAALHRDDAATLDDLREAVTTLEDTERTARRVLGGAHPDTGWIERALQNARAMLRARETPPGSA
;
A
#
# COMPACT_ATOMS: atom_id res chain seq x y z
N GLY A 1 26.74 3.79 43.54
CA GLY A 1 25.45 3.92 44.23
C GLY A 1 24.30 3.59 43.28
N PRO A 2 23.41 2.64 43.61
CA PRO A 2 22.46 2.03 42.67
C PRO A 2 21.15 2.84 42.57
N ARG A 3 21.21 4.10 42.12
CA ARG A 3 20.02 4.96 41.96
C ARG A 3 19.98 5.76 40.66
N ARG A 4 20.46 5.19 39.54
CA ARG A 4 20.32 5.77 38.19
C ARG A 4 19.92 4.72 37.12
N ARG A 5 19.15 3.70 37.47
CA ARG A 5 18.63 2.69 36.53
C ARG A 5 17.17 2.31 36.84
N ALA A 6 16.25 3.27 36.84
CA ALA A 6 14.82 2.97 36.95
C ALA A 6 13.87 3.99 36.30
N ARG A 7 14.39 5.00 35.58
CA ARG A 7 13.54 6.04 34.96
C ARG A 7 13.49 6.03 33.44
N VAL A 8 14.25 5.13 32.79
CA VAL A 8 14.32 5.04 31.32
C VAL A 8 13.37 3.98 30.75
N ARG A 9 13.12 2.88 31.49
CA ARG A 9 12.25 1.77 31.01
C ARG A 9 10.78 2.12 30.74
N GLY A 10 10.21 3.09 31.47
CA GLY A 10 8.78 3.40 31.36
C GLY A 10 8.42 4.18 30.09
N ALA A 11 9.29 5.10 29.66
CA ALA A 11 9.10 5.86 28.43
C ALA A 11 9.32 4.97 27.21
N ASP A 12 10.36 4.14 27.23
CA ASP A 12 10.66 3.19 26.14
C ASP A 12 9.52 2.18 25.95
N LEU A 13 8.99 1.60 27.04
CA LEU A 13 7.84 0.69 26.98
C LEU A 13 6.58 1.39 26.45
N ALA A 14 6.33 2.64 26.86
CA ALA A 14 5.17 3.39 26.40
C ALA A 14 5.29 3.88 24.94
N VAL A 15 6.52 4.02 24.43
CA VAL A 15 6.78 4.27 23.01
C VAL A 15 6.60 2.98 22.23
N GLU A 16 7.18 1.86 22.67
CA GLU A 16 7.06 0.54 22.03
C GLU A 16 5.60 0.06 21.99
N LEU A 17 4.85 0.19 23.08
CA LEU A 17 3.41 -0.11 23.13
C LEU A 17 2.62 0.76 22.15
N ARG A 18 2.91 2.07 22.10
CA ARG A 18 2.25 2.96 21.13
C ARG A 18 2.61 2.61 19.70
N GLU A 19 3.87 2.31 19.41
CA GLU A 19 4.30 1.86 18.08
C GLU A 19 3.62 0.54 17.69
N HIS A 20 3.48 -0.39 18.64
CA HIS A 20 2.76 -1.64 18.46
C HIS A 20 1.27 -1.41 18.17
N GLU A 21 0.57 -0.58 18.96
CA GLU A 21 -0.84 -0.22 18.76
C GLU A 21 -1.06 0.45 17.40
N HIS A 22 -0.15 1.34 16.99
CA HIS A 22 -0.21 1.94 15.65
C HIS A 22 0.02 0.87 14.56
N GLY A 23 0.91 -0.10 14.78
CA GLY A 23 1.17 -1.22 13.87
C GLY A 23 -0.05 -2.13 13.68
N ASP A 24 -0.71 -2.51 14.78
CA ASP A 24 -1.94 -3.30 14.76
C ASP A 24 -3.07 -2.58 14.00
N THR A 25 -3.20 -1.28 14.26
CA THR A 25 -4.16 -0.43 13.55
C THR A 25 -3.89 -0.41 12.04
N VAL A 26 -2.62 -0.28 11.63
CA VAL A 26 -2.23 -0.30 10.21
C VAL A 26 -2.56 -1.65 9.55
N ARG A 27 -2.30 -2.78 10.23
CA ARG A 27 -2.65 -4.11 9.71
C ARG A 27 -4.17 -4.28 9.57
N ALA A 28 -4.94 -3.80 10.54
CA ALA A 28 -6.40 -3.83 10.47
C ALA A 28 -6.93 -2.99 9.29
N VAL A 29 -6.37 -1.80 9.07
CA VAL A 29 -6.69 -0.94 7.92
C VAL A 29 -6.35 -1.63 6.60
N ASN A 30 -5.19 -2.27 6.48
CA ASN A 30 -4.81 -3.03 5.29
C ASN A 30 -5.86 -4.11 4.96
N ASN A 31 -6.27 -4.87 5.97
CA ASN A 31 -7.28 -5.92 5.79
C ASN A 31 -8.64 -5.33 5.39
N TYR A 32 -9.04 -4.22 6.01
CA TYR A 32 -10.30 -3.55 5.67
C TYR A 32 -10.28 -2.99 4.25
N ALA A 33 -9.20 -2.33 3.84
CA ALA A 33 -9.02 -1.82 2.49
C ALA A 33 -9.05 -2.96 1.44
N HIS A 34 -8.45 -4.11 1.75
CA HIS A 34 -8.52 -5.28 0.87
C HIS A 34 -9.95 -5.81 0.73
N SER A 35 -10.74 -5.81 1.81
CA SER A 35 -12.16 -6.16 1.76
C SER A 35 -12.97 -5.16 0.92
N LEU A 36 -12.71 -3.86 1.07
CA LEU A 36 -13.34 -2.83 0.23
C LEU A 36 -13.03 -3.03 -1.26
N LEU A 37 -11.78 -3.38 -1.59
CA LEU A 37 -11.37 -3.70 -2.96
C LEU A 37 -12.16 -4.90 -3.52
N LYS A 38 -12.32 -5.97 -2.73
CA LYS A 38 -13.11 -7.16 -3.13
C LYS A 38 -14.60 -6.86 -3.32
N LEU A 39 -15.13 -5.95 -2.50
CA LEU A 39 -16.51 -5.48 -2.59
C LEU A 39 -16.71 -4.40 -3.67
N ARG A 40 -15.68 -4.07 -4.47
CA ARG A 40 -15.69 -3.00 -5.47
C ARG A 40 -16.03 -1.61 -4.89
N ARG A 41 -15.81 -1.39 -3.59
CA ARG A 41 -15.97 -0.10 -2.90
C ARG A 41 -14.69 0.72 -3.07
N PHE A 42 -14.37 1.07 -4.32
CA PHE A 42 -13.07 1.63 -4.70
C PHE A 42 -12.80 3.00 -4.08
N GLU A 43 -13.78 3.92 -4.10
CA GLU A 43 -13.63 5.25 -3.50
C GLU A 43 -13.31 5.20 -2.01
N GLU A 44 -13.98 4.31 -1.28
CA GLU A 44 -13.73 4.13 0.15
C GLU A 44 -12.34 3.54 0.43
N ALA A 45 -11.89 2.59 -0.40
CA ALA A 45 -10.53 2.07 -0.32
C ALA A 45 -9.49 3.16 -0.60
N LYS A 46 -9.70 3.98 -1.66
CA LYS A 46 -8.82 5.10 -2.02
C LYS A 46 -8.72 6.12 -0.87
N ALA A 47 -9.86 6.56 -0.34
CA ALA A 47 -9.91 7.54 0.75
C ALA A 47 -9.25 7.01 2.04
N LEU A 48 -9.54 5.76 2.41
CA LEU A 48 -8.95 5.11 3.58
C LEU A 48 -7.43 5.02 3.46
N LEU A 49 -6.93 4.56 2.29
CA LEU A 49 -5.50 4.35 2.08
C LEU A 49 -4.72 5.65 1.95
N ARG A 50 -5.26 6.69 1.27
CA ARG A 50 -4.64 8.03 1.22
C ARG A 50 -4.39 8.59 2.63
N LYS A 51 -5.34 8.39 3.54
CA LYS A 51 -5.21 8.86 4.93
C LYS A 51 -4.20 8.06 5.76
N THR A 52 -4.02 6.78 5.46
CA THR A 52 -3.34 5.83 6.37
C THR A 52 -1.96 5.38 5.90
N MET A 53 -1.65 5.40 4.59
CA MET A 53 -0.32 5.11 4.07
C MET A 53 0.80 5.97 4.68
N PRO A 54 0.62 7.29 4.92
CA PRO A 54 1.65 8.09 5.61
C PRO A 54 1.95 7.58 7.03
N VAL A 55 0.94 7.04 7.72
CA VAL A 55 1.09 6.44 9.05
C VAL A 55 1.82 5.11 8.94
N ALA A 56 1.42 4.25 8.00
CA ALA A 56 2.09 2.97 7.73
C ALA A 56 3.59 3.17 7.42
N ARG A 57 3.92 4.14 6.56
CA ARG A 57 5.31 4.50 6.25
C ARG A 57 6.10 4.92 7.49
N ARG A 58 5.51 5.70 8.39
CA ARG A 58 6.18 6.17 9.61
C ARG A 58 6.38 5.05 10.63
N VAL A 59 5.39 4.18 10.79
CA VAL A 59 5.33 3.18 11.87
C VAL A 59 6.01 1.88 11.47
N LEU A 60 5.78 1.40 10.24
CA LEU A 60 6.32 0.13 9.75
C LEU A 60 7.54 0.31 8.85
N GLY A 61 7.71 1.49 8.25
CA GLY A 61 8.73 1.78 7.25
C GLY A 61 8.23 1.58 5.81
N GLU A 62 8.89 2.25 4.87
CA GLU A 62 8.55 2.21 3.44
C GLU A 62 8.74 0.83 2.81
N ASN A 63 9.72 0.06 3.29
CA ASN A 63 10.08 -1.26 2.77
C ASN A 63 9.27 -2.41 3.39
N ASN A 64 8.37 -2.12 4.34
CA ASN A 64 7.62 -3.16 5.04
C ASN A 64 6.58 -3.79 4.11
N GLU A 65 6.41 -5.11 4.18
CA GLU A 65 5.44 -5.86 3.38
C GLU A 65 4.01 -5.29 3.48
N THR A 66 3.57 -4.90 4.69
CA THR A 66 2.23 -4.31 4.88
C THR A 66 2.13 -2.94 4.20
N THR A 67 3.17 -2.11 4.26
CA THR A 67 3.20 -0.82 3.57
C THR A 67 3.13 -1.01 2.05
N LEU A 68 3.92 -1.95 1.50
CA LEU A 68 3.90 -2.30 0.07
C LEU A 68 2.51 -2.84 -0.35
N ARG A 69 1.90 -3.67 0.49
CA ARG A 69 0.56 -4.21 0.25
C ARG A 69 -0.48 -3.10 0.22
N MET A 70 -0.45 -2.15 1.16
CA MET A 70 -1.36 -0.99 1.17
C MET A 70 -1.23 -0.14 -0.10
N ARG A 71 0.00 0.15 -0.55
CA ARG A 71 0.25 0.87 -1.81
C ARG A 71 -0.32 0.13 -3.02
N THR A 72 -0.21 -1.19 -3.02
CA THR A 72 -0.73 -2.05 -4.09
C THR A 72 -2.26 -2.10 -4.10
N ILE A 73 -2.91 -2.17 -2.92
CA ILE A 73 -4.38 -2.08 -2.81
C ILE A 73 -4.85 -0.72 -3.32
N TYR A 74 -4.15 0.36 -2.97
CA TYR A 74 -4.48 1.72 -3.41
C TYR A 74 -4.43 1.84 -4.94
N ALA A 75 -3.33 1.39 -5.56
CA ALA A 75 -3.21 1.38 -7.01
C ALA A 75 -4.22 0.46 -7.70
N ALA A 76 -4.54 -0.70 -7.08
CA ALA A 76 -5.59 -1.57 -7.57
C ALA A 76 -6.97 -0.90 -7.51
N ALA A 77 -7.25 -0.12 -6.46
CA ALA A 77 -8.50 0.64 -6.36
C ALA A 77 -8.58 1.79 -7.37
N LEU A 78 -7.45 2.39 -7.76
CA LEU A 78 -7.39 3.37 -8.83
C LEU A 78 -7.71 2.76 -10.20
N HIS A 79 -7.08 1.63 -10.56
CA HIS A 79 -7.19 1.10 -11.93
C HIS A 79 -8.35 0.11 -12.16
N ARG A 80 -8.99 -0.41 -11.09
CA ARG A 80 -10.14 -1.33 -11.20
C ARG A 80 -11.49 -0.61 -11.12
N ASP A 81 -11.45 0.69 -10.86
CA ASP A 81 -12.62 1.54 -10.86
C ASP A 81 -13.09 1.76 -12.30
N ASP A 82 -14.34 1.42 -12.61
CA ASP A 82 -14.89 1.61 -13.95
C ASP A 82 -14.95 3.11 -14.31
N ALA A 83 -14.97 3.98 -13.30
CA ALA A 83 -14.91 5.43 -13.44
C ALA A 83 -13.48 5.99 -13.49
N ALA A 84 -12.44 5.14 -13.53
CA ALA A 84 -11.05 5.58 -13.51
C ALA A 84 -10.74 6.59 -14.64
N THR A 85 -10.15 7.70 -14.24
CA THR A 85 -9.62 8.71 -15.16
C THR A 85 -8.26 8.29 -15.70
N LEU A 86 -7.79 8.96 -16.74
CA LEU A 86 -6.46 8.71 -17.27
C LEU A 86 -5.36 9.00 -16.24
N ASP A 87 -5.59 10.00 -15.37
CA ASP A 87 -4.67 10.35 -14.29
C ASP A 87 -4.67 9.30 -13.18
N ASP A 88 -5.83 8.72 -12.83
CA ASP A 88 -5.89 7.58 -11.89
C ASP A 88 -5.09 6.38 -12.41
N LEU A 89 -5.21 6.09 -13.72
CA LEU A 89 -4.46 5.00 -14.36
C LEU A 89 -2.95 5.25 -14.36
N ARG A 90 -2.52 6.49 -14.64
CA ARG A 90 -1.10 6.88 -14.57
C ARG A 90 -0.56 6.83 -13.16
N GLU A 91 -1.33 7.30 -12.18
CA GLU A 91 -0.99 7.23 -10.75
C GLU A 91 -0.85 5.77 -10.31
N ALA A 92 -1.77 4.89 -10.72
CA ALA A 92 -1.71 3.47 -10.42
C ALA A 92 -0.44 2.81 -10.98
N VAL A 93 -0.12 3.06 -12.26
CA VAL A 93 1.09 2.52 -12.90
C VAL A 93 2.34 3.00 -12.18
N THR A 94 2.47 4.32 -11.95
CA THR A 94 3.64 4.91 -11.29
C THR A 94 3.81 4.35 -9.87
N THR A 95 2.71 4.22 -9.12
CA THR A 95 2.71 3.66 -7.77
C THR A 95 3.18 2.21 -7.79
N LEU A 96 2.69 1.39 -8.73
CA LEU A 96 3.02 -0.02 -8.85
C LEU A 96 4.46 -0.24 -9.33
N GLU A 97 5.00 0.58 -10.22
CA GLU A 97 6.40 0.51 -10.65
C GLU A 97 7.37 0.74 -9.50
N ASP A 98 7.10 1.74 -8.65
CA ASP A 98 7.94 1.99 -7.47
C ASP A 98 7.77 0.90 -6.41
N THR A 99 6.55 0.40 -6.22
CA THR A 99 6.25 -0.68 -5.26
C THR A 99 6.89 -2.00 -5.71
N GLU A 100 6.85 -2.32 -6.99
CA GLU A 100 7.43 -3.54 -7.58
C GLU A 100 8.95 -3.56 -7.44
N ARG A 101 9.61 -2.45 -7.80
CA ARG A 101 11.07 -2.29 -7.64
C ARG A 101 11.49 -2.46 -6.19
N THR A 102 10.72 -1.90 -5.26
CA THR A 102 10.99 -2.06 -3.83
C THR A 102 10.76 -3.49 -3.37
N ALA A 103 9.62 -4.10 -3.72
CA ALA A 103 9.28 -5.48 -3.35
C ALA A 103 10.31 -6.49 -3.88
N ARG A 104 10.75 -6.37 -5.13
CA ARG A 104 11.82 -7.23 -5.68
C ARG A 104 13.11 -7.14 -4.89
N ARG A 105 13.50 -5.93 -4.45
CA ARG A 105 14.73 -5.72 -3.68
C ARG A 105 14.62 -6.26 -2.26
N VAL A 106 13.47 -6.12 -1.60
CA VAL A 106 13.34 -6.38 -0.16
C VAL A 106 12.71 -7.75 0.17
N LEU A 107 11.81 -8.24 -0.68
CA LEU A 107 11.13 -9.54 -0.52
C LEU A 107 11.68 -10.61 -1.47
N GLY A 108 12.28 -10.20 -2.59
CA GLY A 108 12.74 -11.09 -3.66
C GLY A 108 11.67 -11.34 -4.73
N GLY A 109 12.12 -11.79 -5.90
CA GLY A 109 11.25 -12.01 -7.08
C GLY A 109 10.28 -13.20 -6.93
N ALA A 110 10.63 -14.20 -6.12
CA ALA A 110 9.78 -15.38 -5.89
C ALA A 110 8.73 -15.17 -4.78
N HIS A 111 8.71 -14.00 -4.13
CA HIS A 111 7.77 -13.74 -3.04
C HIS A 111 6.34 -13.57 -3.56
N PRO A 112 5.32 -14.15 -2.90
CA PRO A 112 3.92 -14.06 -3.34
C PRO A 112 3.42 -12.63 -3.54
N ASP A 113 3.78 -11.71 -2.62
CA ASP A 113 3.39 -10.30 -2.74
C ASP A 113 4.05 -9.62 -3.94
N THR A 114 5.30 -9.96 -4.28
CA THR A 114 5.96 -9.45 -5.50
C THR A 114 5.19 -9.90 -6.74
N GLY A 115 4.81 -11.17 -6.83
CA GLY A 115 4.02 -11.68 -7.95
C GLY A 115 2.61 -11.07 -8.06
N TRP A 116 1.99 -10.73 -6.92
CA TRP A 116 0.72 -10.00 -6.93
C TRP A 116 0.88 -8.56 -7.43
N ILE A 117 1.92 -7.84 -6.97
CA ILE A 117 2.24 -6.48 -7.41
C ILE A 117 2.48 -6.45 -8.93
N GLU A 118 3.27 -7.40 -9.45
CA GLU A 118 3.56 -7.49 -10.88
C GLU A 118 2.29 -7.69 -11.72
N ARG A 119 1.38 -8.57 -11.27
CA ARG A 119 0.10 -8.77 -11.95
C ARG A 119 -0.80 -7.54 -11.86
N ALA A 120 -0.80 -6.82 -10.74
CA ALA A 120 -1.50 -5.54 -10.63
C ALA A 120 -0.92 -4.51 -11.61
N LEU A 121 0.42 -4.43 -11.73
CA LEU A 121 1.10 -3.53 -12.66
C LEU A 121 0.76 -3.85 -14.13
N GLN A 122 0.76 -5.13 -14.49
CA GLN A 122 0.36 -5.57 -15.83
C GLN A 122 -1.08 -5.14 -16.16
N ASN A 123 -2.02 -5.31 -15.21
CA ASN A 123 -3.40 -4.90 -15.38
C ASN A 123 -3.54 -3.38 -15.51
N ALA A 124 -2.88 -2.61 -14.63
CA ALA A 124 -2.91 -1.14 -14.68
C ALA A 124 -2.38 -0.61 -16.02
N ARG A 125 -1.26 -1.16 -16.51
CA ARG A 125 -0.70 -0.82 -17.81
C ARG A 125 -1.63 -1.19 -18.98
N ALA A 126 -2.32 -2.32 -18.89
CA ALA A 126 -3.30 -2.72 -19.91
C ALA A 126 -4.49 -1.75 -19.96
N MET A 127 -5.01 -1.35 -18.80
CA MET A 127 -6.10 -0.36 -18.71
C MET A 127 -5.67 1.00 -19.23
N LEU A 128 -4.46 1.46 -18.87
CA LEU A 128 -3.90 2.72 -19.36
C LEU A 128 -3.80 2.73 -20.89
N ARG A 129 -3.19 1.70 -21.49
CA ARG A 129 -3.08 1.58 -22.96
C ARG A 129 -4.44 1.56 -23.64
N ALA A 130 -5.40 0.81 -23.10
CA ALA A 130 -6.75 0.75 -23.68
C ALA A 130 -7.48 2.11 -23.65
N ARG A 131 -7.17 2.95 -22.65
CA ARG A 131 -7.73 4.30 -22.53
C ARG A 131 -7.02 5.31 -23.42
N GLU A 132 -5.72 5.15 -23.65
CA GLU A 132 -4.91 6.00 -24.54
C GLU A 132 -5.11 5.67 -26.02
N THR A 133 -5.43 4.43 -26.36
CA THR A 133 -5.68 3.97 -27.73
C THR A 133 -7.09 3.40 -27.86
N PRO A 134 -8.13 4.25 -27.90
CA PRO A 134 -9.51 3.78 -27.99
C PRO A 134 -9.73 3.01 -29.31
N PRO A 135 -10.53 1.94 -29.30
CA PRO A 135 -10.82 1.16 -30.51
C PRO A 135 -11.38 2.09 -31.61
N GLY A 136 -10.72 2.10 -32.77
CA GLY A 136 -11.05 2.97 -33.92
C GLY A 136 -10.08 4.13 -34.17
N SER A 137 -8.96 4.21 -33.45
CA SER A 137 -7.90 5.22 -33.66
C SER A 137 -6.72 4.75 -34.52
N ALA A 138 -6.86 3.64 -35.25
CA ALA A 138 -5.89 3.08 -36.20
C ALA A 138 -6.45 3.05 -37.63
#